data_AF-A0A2V6YFE3-F1
#
_entry.id   AF-A0A2V6YFE3-F1
#
_cell.length_a   1.000
_cell.length_b   1.000
_cell.length_c   1.000
_cell.angle_alpha   90.00
_cell.angle_beta   90.00
_cell.angle_gamma   90.00
#
_symmetry.space_group_name_H-M   'P 1'
#
loop_
_entity.id
_entity.type
_entity.pdbx_description
1 polymer ?
#
loop_
_entity_poly.entity_id
_entity_poly.type
_entity_poly.pdbx_seq_one_letter_code
_entity_poly.pdbx_strand_id
1 'polypeptide(L)'
;MDPKPPMPISVIMDARTGAIVKNVAGISGSDEVWFNPGDQRYYLAARADPLGPVLGVIDAESQTLIQRVPTFNTPSTSPAPRGTAHSVAVNPSNNHVFVPLPANSVATSICRNGCVAVFGPPKSESEGDD
;
A
#
# COMPACT_ATOMS: atom_id res chain seq x y z
N MET A 1 9.32 5.21 -31.79
CA MET A 1 9.79 4.81 -30.44
C MET A 1 8.78 5.40 -29.48
N ASP A 2 7.84 4.60 -29.00
CA ASP A 2 6.90 5.09 -27.99
C ASP A 2 7.71 5.43 -26.72
N PRO A 3 7.49 6.61 -26.10
CA PRO A 3 8.19 6.94 -24.88
C PRO A 3 7.88 5.88 -23.83
N LYS A 4 8.92 5.32 -23.20
CA LYS A 4 8.74 4.44 -22.03
C LYS A 4 7.88 5.22 -21.02
N PRO A 5 6.73 4.68 -20.58
CA PRO A 5 5.91 5.37 -19.59
C PRO A 5 6.76 5.67 -18.36
N PRO A 6 6.64 6.87 -17.77
CA PRO A 6 7.45 7.27 -16.63
C PRO A 6 7.26 6.27 -15.48
N MET A 7 8.37 5.86 -14.87
CA MET A 7 8.33 5.00 -13.68
C MET A 7 7.76 5.83 -12.52
N PRO A 8 6.74 5.33 -11.79
CA PRO A 8 6.23 6.03 -10.62
C PRO A 8 7.31 6.17 -9.55
N ILE A 9 7.38 7.32 -8.89
CA ILE A 9 8.35 7.63 -7.84
C ILE A 9 7.63 8.18 -6.61
N SER A 10 8.03 7.69 -5.44
CA SER A 10 7.76 8.30 -4.14
C SER A 10 9.06 8.84 -3.55
N VAL A 11 9.00 9.93 -2.82
CA VAL A 11 10.19 10.57 -2.24
C VAL A 11 10.24 10.40 -0.74
N ILE A 12 11.44 10.18 -0.20
CA ILE A 12 11.72 10.34 1.22
C ILE A 12 12.47 11.66 1.36
N MET A 13 12.01 12.50 2.30
CA MET A 13 12.52 13.85 2.52
C MET A 13 12.96 14.00 3.97
N ASP A 14 14.10 14.63 4.20
CA ASP A 14 14.45 15.11 5.54
C ASP A 14 13.50 16.27 5.89
N ALA A 15 12.66 16.06 6.90
CA ALA A 15 11.61 17.01 7.27
C ALA A 15 12.13 18.35 7.83
N ARG A 16 13.39 18.42 8.29
CA ARG A 16 13.99 19.65 8.83
C ARG A 16 14.54 20.54 7.72
N THR A 17 15.08 19.95 6.67
CA THR A 17 15.82 20.64 5.61
C THR A 17 15.05 20.69 4.29
N GLY A 18 14.05 19.83 4.11
CA GLY A 18 13.36 19.65 2.83
C GLY A 18 14.19 18.89 1.78
N ALA A 19 15.39 18.41 2.13
CA ALA A 19 16.24 17.69 1.21
C ALA A 19 15.62 16.33 0.87
N ILE A 20 15.50 16.00 -0.42
CA ILE A 20 15.12 14.66 -0.87
C ILE A 20 16.31 13.73 -0.59
N VAL A 21 16.12 12.79 0.33
CA VAL A 21 17.15 11.80 0.70
C VAL A 21 17.05 10.53 -0.14
N LYS A 22 15.87 10.24 -0.70
CA LYS A 22 15.66 9.08 -1.56
C LYS A 22 14.55 9.31 -2.59
N ASN A 23 14.79 8.85 -3.80
CA ASN A 23 13.75 8.57 -4.79
C ASN A 23 13.49 7.06 -4.79
N VAL A 24 12.31 6.63 -4.36
CA VAL A 24 11.88 5.24 -4.35
C VAL A 24 11.08 4.97 -5.62
N ALA A 25 11.68 4.26 -6.57
CA ALA A 25 11.04 3.92 -7.84
C ALA A 25 10.04 2.76 -7.68
N GLY A 26 9.03 2.75 -8.54
CA GLY A 26 8.05 1.66 -8.65
C GLY A 26 6.74 1.88 -7.88
N ILE A 27 6.57 3.05 -7.23
CA ILE A 27 5.31 3.41 -6.56
C ILE A 27 5.12 4.93 -6.47
N SER A 28 3.90 5.43 -6.64
CA SER A 28 3.54 6.85 -6.45
C SER A 28 2.06 7.04 -6.17
N GLY A 29 1.58 8.29 -6.09
CA GLY A 29 0.14 8.58 -6.04
C GLY A 29 -0.52 8.13 -4.74
N SER A 30 0.20 8.26 -3.63
CA SER A 30 -0.34 8.00 -2.29
C SER A 30 -1.21 9.15 -1.82
N ASP A 31 -2.41 8.83 -1.34
CA ASP A 31 -3.29 9.78 -0.65
C ASP A 31 -2.88 9.91 0.82
N GLU A 32 -2.51 8.79 1.45
CA GLU A 32 -1.98 8.70 2.81
C GLU A 32 -0.71 7.84 2.85
N VAL A 33 0.19 8.16 3.79
CA VAL A 33 1.35 7.33 4.16
C VAL A 33 1.38 7.13 5.67
N TRP A 34 1.73 5.93 6.13
CA TRP A 34 1.80 5.57 7.55
C TRP A 34 3.15 4.94 7.87
N PHE A 35 3.90 5.52 8.81
CA PHE A 35 5.08 4.86 9.35
C PHE A 35 4.69 3.96 10.54
N ASN A 36 5.06 2.69 10.47
CA ASN A 36 4.85 1.74 11.55
C ASN A 36 6.17 1.43 12.28
N PRO A 37 6.32 1.82 13.56
CA PRO A 37 7.53 1.51 14.31
C PRO A 37 7.66 0.02 14.68
N GLY A 38 6.56 -0.76 14.66
CA GLY A 38 6.56 -2.18 15.02
C GLY A 38 7.35 -3.08 14.07
N ASP A 39 7.48 -2.69 12.80
CA ASP A 39 8.33 -3.37 11.81
C ASP A 39 9.21 -2.44 10.98
N GLN A 40 9.26 -1.14 11.34
CA GLN A 40 10.06 -0.10 10.68
C GLN A 40 9.75 0.03 9.18
N ARG A 41 8.46 0.11 8.83
CA ARG A 41 8.01 0.25 7.44
C ARG A 41 7.12 1.45 7.22
N TYR A 42 7.19 2.01 6.01
CA TYR A 42 6.19 2.93 5.49
C TYR A 42 5.15 2.16 4.68
N TYR A 43 3.88 2.41 4.98
CA TYR A 43 2.74 1.89 4.27
C TYR A 43 2.08 3.01 3.48
N LEU A 44 1.90 2.77 2.18
CA LEU A 44 1.44 3.79 1.23
C LEU A 44 0.05 3.41 0.74
N ALA A 45 -0.96 4.22 1.03
CA ALA A 45 -2.25 4.12 0.37
C ALA A 45 -2.15 4.73 -1.04
N ALA A 46 -1.45 4.03 -1.93
CA ALA A 46 -1.11 4.43 -3.30
C ALA A 46 -2.31 4.29 -4.23
N ARG A 47 -3.36 5.05 -3.92
CA ARG A 47 -4.63 5.08 -4.65
C ARG A 47 -4.47 5.43 -6.12
N ALA A 48 -3.69 6.46 -6.41
CA ALA A 48 -3.54 7.03 -7.74
C ALA A 48 -2.26 6.53 -8.44
N ASP A 49 -1.71 5.39 -8.01
CA ASP A 49 -0.56 4.79 -8.66
C ASP A 49 -0.87 4.47 -10.14
N PRO A 50 -0.03 4.90 -11.09
CA PRO A 50 -0.29 4.74 -12.52
C PRO A 50 -0.25 3.28 -13.00
N LEU A 51 0.36 2.37 -12.22
CA LEU A 51 0.37 0.93 -12.48
C LEU A 51 -0.83 0.22 -11.82
N GLY A 52 -1.74 0.97 -11.21
CA GLY A 52 -2.92 0.46 -10.53
C GLY A 52 -2.86 0.69 -9.01
N PRO A 53 -4.02 0.92 -8.36
CA PRO A 53 -4.11 1.19 -6.94
C PRO A 53 -3.52 0.07 -6.05
N VAL A 54 -2.62 0.43 -5.14
CA VAL A 54 -1.98 -0.56 -4.26
C VAL A 54 -1.82 -0.04 -2.83
N LEU A 55 -1.74 -0.97 -1.90
CA LEU A 55 -1.01 -0.79 -0.65
C LEU A 55 0.47 -1.02 -0.97
N GLY A 56 1.28 0.02 -0.87
CA GLY A 56 2.73 -0.06 -0.97
C GLY A 56 3.38 -0.32 0.38
N VAL A 57 4.48 -1.06 0.37
CA VAL A 57 5.29 -1.28 1.57
C VAL A 57 6.73 -0.93 1.25
N ILE A 58 7.25 0.11 1.91
CA ILE A 58 8.64 0.54 1.83
C ILE A 58 9.33 0.19 3.15
N ASP A 59 10.44 -0.52 3.06
CA ASP A 59 11.33 -0.73 4.20
C ASP A 59 12.03 0.58 4.56
N ALA A 60 11.91 1.03 5.82
CA ALA A 60 12.37 2.37 6.20
C ALA A 60 13.90 2.45 6.34
N GLU A 61 14.57 1.35 6.65
CA GLU A 61 16.02 1.29 6.83
C GLU A 61 16.75 1.30 5.48
N SER A 62 16.42 0.34 4.60
CA SER A 62 17.00 0.25 3.26
C SER A 62 16.42 1.28 2.28
N GLN A 63 15.27 1.88 2.63
CA GLN A 63 14.53 2.83 1.80
C GLN A 63 14.16 2.23 0.43
N THR A 64 13.71 0.97 0.44
CA THR A 64 13.35 0.21 -0.76
C THR A 64 11.89 -0.21 -0.76
N LEU A 65 11.26 -0.23 -1.93
CA LEU A 65 9.93 -0.79 -2.11
C LEU A 65 10.03 -2.32 -2.05
N ILE A 66 9.44 -2.93 -1.04
CA ILE A 66 9.52 -4.38 -0.81
C ILE A 66 8.24 -5.13 -1.16
N GLN A 67 7.10 -4.43 -1.25
CA GLN A 67 5.83 -5.06 -1.62
C GLN A 67 4.84 -4.08 -2.25
N ARG A 68 4.01 -4.62 -3.15
CA ARG A 68 2.82 -3.97 -3.70
C ARG A 68 1.66 -4.94 -3.58
N VAL A 69 0.60 -4.54 -2.88
CA VAL A 69 -0.62 -5.35 -2.73
C VAL A 69 -1.78 -4.62 -3.40
N PRO A 70 -2.40 -5.18 -4.46
CA PRO A 70 -3.54 -4.55 -5.11
C PRO A 70 -4.68 -4.22 -4.13
N THR A 71 -5.16 -2.99 -4.18
CA THR A 71 -6.32 -2.51 -3.38
C THR A 71 -7.51 -2.13 -4.25
N PHE A 72 -7.45 -2.44 -5.54
CA PHE A 72 -8.58 -2.44 -6.44
C PHE A 72 -9.06 -3.87 -6.64
N ASN A 73 -10.34 -4.01 -6.91
CA ASN A 73 -10.96 -5.32 -7.05
C ASN A 73 -11.75 -5.47 -8.36
N THR A 74 -11.66 -4.49 -9.27
CA THR A 74 -12.16 -4.56 -10.65
C THR A 74 -11.02 -4.86 -11.63
N PRO A 75 -11.26 -5.52 -12.78
CA PRO A 75 -10.21 -5.77 -13.77
C PRO A 75 -9.53 -4.46 -14.18
N SER A 76 -8.20 -4.47 -14.35
CA SER A 76 -7.38 -3.30 -14.75
C SER A 76 -7.78 -2.67 -16.10
N THR A 77 -8.75 -3.24 -16.80
CA THR A 77 -9.33 -2.74 -18.05
C THR A 77 -10.62 -1.93 -17.87
N SER A 78 -11.25 -1.95 -16.70
CA SER A 78 -12.52 -1.20 -16.46
C SER A 78 -12.31 0.32 -16.28
N PRO A 79 -13.11 1.20 -16.90
CA PRO A 79 -12.98 2.64 -16.71
C PRO A 79 -13.29 3.07 -15.26
N ALA A 80 -12.82 4.26 -14.87
CA ALA A 80 -13.00 4.86 -13.55
C ALA A 80 -14.50 5.12 -13.22
N PRO A 81 -14.88 5.15 -11.92
CA PRO A 81 -14.01 5.10 -10.75
C PRO A 81 -13.74 3.67 -10.26
N ARG A 82 -12.46 3.32 -10.19
CA ARG A 82 -12.01 2.19 -9.38
C ARG A 82 -12.12 2.63 -7.93
N GLY A 83 -12.98 2.00 -7.15
CA GLY A 83 -12.96 2.16 -5.70
C GLY A 83 -11.61 1.65 -5.17
N THR A 84 -10.94 2.43 -4.34
CA THR A 84 -9.53 2.22 -3.96
C THR A 84 -9.27 2.67 -2.52
N ALA A 85 -8.26 2.07 -1.90
CA ALA A 85 -7.80 2.45 -0.57
C ALA A 85 -7.28 3.90 -0.56
N HIS A 86 -8.01 4.80 0.09
CA HIS A 86 -7.57 6.19 0.32
C HIS A 86 -6.72 6.34 1.58
N SER A 87 -6.90 5.44 2.54
CA SER A 87 -6.29 5.52 3.85
C SER A 87 -5.67 4.20 4.27
N VAL A 88 -4.73 4.28 5.21
CA VAL A 88 -4.06 3.12 5.80
C VAL A 88 -3.69 3.41 7.24
N ALA A 89 -3.96 2.45 8.13
CA ALA A 89 -3.51 2.48 9.52
C ALA A 89 -2.81 1.18 9.86
N VAL A 90 -1.83 1.21 10.77
CA VAL A 90 -1.12 0.00 11.20
C VAL A 90 -1.04 -0.04 12.71
N ASN A 91 -1.33 -1.21 13.28
CA ASN A 91 -1.11 -1.45 14.70
C ASN A 91 0.35 -1.90 14.93
N PRO A 92 1.19 -1.10 15.62
CA PRO A 92 2.59 -1.46 15.84
C PRO A 92 2.80 -2.64 16.79
N SER A 93 1.78 -3.06 17.56
CA SER A 93 1.94 -4.18 18.49
C SER A 93 1.93 -5.55 17.80
N ASN A 94 1.35 -5.64 16.60
CA ASN A 94 1.21 -6.89 15.86
C ASN A 94 1.38 -6.76 14.35
N ASN A 95 1.71 -5.56 13.86
CA ASN A 95 1.95 -5.24 12.46
C ASN A 95 0.76 -5.57 11.53
N HIS A 96 -0.46 -5.58 12.08
CA HIS A 96 -1.67 -5.61 11.27
C HIS A 96 -1.91 -4.27 10.61
N VAL A 97 -2.10 -4.30 9.29
CA VAL A 97 -2.35 -3.17 8.40
C VAL A 97 -3.82 -3.16 8.02
N PHE A 98 -4.50 -2.06 8.31
CA PHE A 98 -5.93 -1.86 8.10
C PHE A 98 -6.15 -0.91 6.94
N VAL A 99 -6.85 -1.40 5.93
CA VAL A 99 -7.12 -0.66 4.69
C VAL A 99 -8.62 -0.64 4.43
N PRO A 100 -9.29 0.52 4.52
CA PRO A 100 -10.68 0.65 4.11
C PRO A 100 -10.82 0.46 2.60
N LEU A 101 -11.62 -0.53 2.20
CA LEU A 101 -11.95 -0.80 0.81
C LEU A 101 -13.43 -0.49 0.55
N PRO A 102 -13.75 0.22 -0.53
CA PRO A 102 -15.14 0.56 -0.83
C PRO A 102 -15.95 -0.65 -1.30
N ALA A 103 -17.27 -0.47 -1.28
CA ALA A 103 -18.21 -1.40 -1.88
C ALA A 103 -17.89 -1.67 -3.35
N ASN A 104 -18.17 -2.89 -3.78
CA ASN A 104 -17.84 -3.32 -5.12
C ASN A 104 -18.78 -4.42 -5.62
N SER A 105 -18.88 -4.55 -6.94
CA SER A 105 -19.80 -5.48 -7.61
C SER A 105 -19.13 -6.78 -8.07
N VAL A 106 -17.91 -7.07 -7.59
CA VAL A 106 -17.21 -8.29 -8.02
C VAL A 106 -17.77 -9.47 -7.25
N ALA A 107 -18.40 -10.39 -7.99
CA ALA A 107 -19.16 -11.51 -7.43
C ALA A 107 -18.34 -12.43 -6.51
N THR A 108 -17.02 -12.45 -6.68
CA THR A 108 -16.08 -13.24 -5.86
C THR A 108 -15.45 -12.43 -4.72
N SER A 109 -15.77 -11.14 -4.58
CA SER A 109 -15.20 -10.30 -3.52
C SER A 109 -15.95 -10.48 -2.20
N ILE A 110 -15.19 -10.76 -1.15
CA ILE A 110 -15.67 -10.74 0.25
C ILE A 110 -16.06 -9.33 0.74
N CYS A 111 -15.78 -8.28 -0.04
CA CYS A 111 -15.99 -6.87 0.34
C CYS A 111 -17.11 -6.18 -0.47
N ARG A 112 -18.20 -6.91 -0.80
CA ARG A 112 -19.29 -6.41 -1.67
C ARG A 112 -19.90 -5.08 -1.19
N ASN A 113 -20.03 -4.88 0.12
CA ASN A 113 -20.57 -3.65 0.73
C ASN A 113 -19.47 -2.70 1.25
N GLY A 114 -18.21 -2.99 0.93
CA GLY A 114 -17.05 -2.37 1.55
C GLY A 114 -16.63 -3.15 2.79
N CYS A 115 -15.39 -2.96 3.20
CA CYS A 115 -14.80 -3.66 4.33
C CYS A 115 -13.56 -2.93 4.81
N VAL A 116 -13.00 -3.37 5.94
CA VAL A 116 -11.60 -3.12 6.28
C VAL A 116 -10.84 -4.39 5.95
N ALA A 117 -9.98 -4.32 4.93
CA ALA A 117 -9.03 -5.39 4.67
C ALA A 117 -7.92 -5.33 5.72
N VAL A 118 -7.55 -6.49 6.25
CA VAL A 118 -6.47 -6.65 7.21
C VAL A 118 -5.35 -7.44 6.56
N PHE A 119 -4.19 -6.82 6.41
CA PHE A 119 -2.96 -7.49 5.99
C PHE A 119 -2.04 -7.62 7.20
N GLY A 120 -1.15 -8.60 7.19
CA GLY A 120 -0.25 -8.81 8.30
C GLY A 120 0.91 -9.72 7.92
N PRO A 121 1.92 -9.85 8.79
CA PRO A 121 2.95 -10.86 8.63
C PRO A 121 2.33 -12.26 8.52
N PRO A 122 3.05 -13.25 7.95
CA PRO A 122 2.63 -14.63 8.04
C PRO A 122 2.38 -14.96 9.52
N LYS A 123 1.33 -15.74 9.81
CA LYS A 123 1.16 -16.28 11.17
C LYS A 123 2.44 -17.01 11.52
N SER A 124 3.09 -16.64 12.63
CA SER A 124 4.04 -17.55 13.25
C SER A 124 3.28 -18.83 13.51
N GLU A 125 3.81 -19.98 13.07
CA GLU A 125 3.33 -21.26 13.60
C GLU A 125 3.40 -21.11 15.12
N SER A 126 2.28 -21.30 15.79
CA SER A 126 2.25 -21.33 17.24
C SER A 126 3.31 -22.34 17.68
N GLU A 127 4.30 -21.90 18.45
CA GLU A 127 5.01 -22.82 19.33
C GLU A 127 3.94 -23.62 20.05
N GLY A 128 4.02 -24.95 19.93
CA GLY A 128 2.95 -25.87 20.29
C GLY A 128 2.44 -25.59 21.70
N ASP A 129 1.12 -25.62 21.86
CA ASP A 129 0.52 -25.85 23.17
C ASP A 129 0.99 -27.24 23.65
N ASP A 130 1.82 -27.26 24.70
CA ASP A 130 2.19 -28.44 25.49
C ASP A 130 0.96 -29.14 26.11
#